data_AF-A0A6P5ZUU9-F1
#
_entry.id   AF-A0A6P5ZUU9-F1
#
_cell.length_a   1.000
_cell.length_b   1.000
_cell.length_c   1.000
_cell.angle_alpha   90.00
_cell.angle_beta   90.00
_cell.angle_gamma   90.00
#
_symmetry.space_group_name_H-M   'P 1'
#
loop_
_entity.id
_entity.type
_entity.pdbx_description
1 polymer ?
#
loop_
_entity_poly.entity_id
_entity_poly.type
_entity_poly.pdbx_seq_one_letter_code
_entity_poly.pdbx_strand_id
1 'polypeptide(L)' 'MRRPVLRKKVKFAIFSVHRNLLTLQRIVPGCEEADLETLFQRSIEHIIKLKSLVYVLRSLANSYGV' A
#
# COMPACT_ATOMS: atom_id res chain seq x y z
N MET A 1 -6.43 -28.71 25.91
CA MET A 1 -6.08 -28.66 24.47
C MET A 1 -6.55 -27.33 23.85
N ARG A 2 -5.66 -26.40 23.47
CA ARG A 2 -6.00 -25.09 22.83
C ARG A 2 -5.38 -24.86 21.44
N ARG A 3 -4.87 -25.92 20.80
CA ARG A 3 -4.12 -25.84 19.53
C ARG A 3 -4.93 -25.53 18.25
N PRO A 4 -6.22 -25.89 18.09
CA PRO A 4 -6.94 -25.67 16.83
C PRO A 4 -7.27 -24.20 16.57
N VAL A 5 -7.59 -23.44 17.63
CA VAL A 5 -8.02 -22.03 17.54
C VAL A 5 -6.85 -21.13 17.13
N LEU A 6 -5.64 -21.40 17.65
CA LEU A 6 -4.43 -20.66 17.27
C LEU A 6 -4.11 -20.84 15.78
N ARG A 7 -4.19 -22.09 15.28
CA ARG A 7 -3.98 -22.39 13.85
C ARG A 7 -5.00 -21.70 12.95
N LYS A 8 -6.28 -21.63 13.36
CA LYS A 8 -7.31 -20.88 12.63
C LYS A 8 -6.99 -19.38 12.57
N LYS A 9 -6.63 -18.75 13.71
CA LYS A 9 -6.28 -17.31 13.75
C LYS A 9 -5.09 -16.97 12.84
N VAL A 10 -4.06 -17.80 12.81
CA VAL A 10 -2.90 -17.60 11.92
C VAL A 10 -3.30 -17.70 10.44
N LYS A 11 -4.16 -18.65 10.06
CA LYS A 11 -4.67 -18.76 8.68
C LYS A 11 -5.45 -17.52 8.25
N PHE A 12 -6.29 -16.96 9.12
CA PHE A 12 -7.02 -15.71 8.81
C PHE A 12 -6.09 -14.51 8.65
N ALA A 13 -5.03 -14.42 9.46
CA ALA A 13 -4.02 -13.37 9.32
C ALA A 13 -3.28 -13.46 7.98
N ILE A 14 -2.87 -14.66 7.56
CA ILE A 14 -2.20 -14.88 6.27
C ILE A 14 -3.12 -14.50 5.10
N PHE A 15 -4.40 -14.90 5.16
CA PHE A 15 -5.38 -14.52 4.13
C PHE A 15 -5.59 -13.01 4.05
N SER A 16 -5.64 -12.34 5.21
CA SER A 16 -5.72 -10.88 5.30
C SER A 16 -4.49 -10.20 4.67
N VAL A 17 -3.28 -10.69 4.98
CA VAL A 17 -2.03 -10.17 4.41
C VAL A 17 -2.00 -10.35 2.90
N HIS A 18 -2.37 -11.51 2.39
CA HIS A 18 -2.40 -11.76 0.94
C HIS A 18 -3.38 -10.82 0.22
N ARG A 19 -4.58 -10.61 0.78
CA ARG A 19 -5.56 -9.66 0.23
C ARG A 19 -5.02 -8.22 0.23
N ASN A 20 -4.33 -7.82 1.28
CA ASN A 20 -3.73 -6.48 1.35
C ASN A 20 -2.63 -6.30 0.31
N LEU A 21 -1.80 -7.33 0.07
CA LEU A 21 -0.77 -7.31 -0.96
C LEU A 21 -1.35 -7.20 -2.37
N LEU A 22 -2.39 -7.99 -2.68
CA LEU A 22 -3.11 -7.88 -3.96
C LEU A 22 -3.73 -6.49 -4.15
N THR A 23 -4.21 -5.88 -3.06
CA THR A 23 -4.75 -4.52 -3.10
C THR A 23 -3.65 -3.51 -3.38
N LEU A 24 -2.48 -3.67 -2.75
CA LEU A 24 -1.33 -2.80 -2.96
C LEU A 24 -0.82 -2.86 -4.40
N GLN A 25 -0.73 -4.06 -5.00
CA GLN A 25 -0.36 -4.24 -6.41
C GLN A 25 -1.27 -3.47 -7.38
N ARG A 26 -2.57 -3.37 -7.06
CA ARG A 26 -3.54 -2.62 -7.89
C ARG A 26 -3.47 -1.11 -7.70
N ILE A 27 -3.00 -0.64 -6.55
CA ILE A 27 -2.88 0.79 -6.23
C ILE A 27 -1.60 1.38 -6.80
N VAL A 28 -0.51 0.61 -6.77
CA VAL A 28 0.81 1.06 -7.23
C VAL A 28 0.91 0.85 -8.74
N PRO A 29 1.08 1.91 -9.54
CA PRO A 29 1.14 1.79 -11.00
C PRO A 29 2.30 0.92 -11.45
N GLY A 30 2.06 -0.03 -12.36
CA GLY A 30 3.09 -0.89 -12.94
C GLY A 30 3.60 -1.97 -12.01
N CYS A 31 2.79 -2.40 -11.03
CA CYS A 31 3.13 -3.44 -10.06
C CYS A 31 2.15 -4.63 -10.07
N GLU A 32 1.37 -4.80 -11.15
CA GLU A 32 0.39 -5.86 -11.30
C GLU A 32 1.01 -7.26 -11.20
N GLU A 33 2.26 -7.42 -11.65
CA GLU A 33 3.04 -8.66 -11.62
C GLU A 33 4.36 -8.53 -10.83
N ALA A 34 4.52 -7.46 -10.06
CA ALA A 34 5.75 -7.23 -9.30
C ALA A 34 5.91 -8.24 -8.16
N ASP A 35 7.15 -8.69 -7.95
CA ASP A 35 7.54 -9.40 -6.73
C ASP A 35 7.39 -8.49 -5.50
N LEU A 36 7.45 -9.08 -4.30
CA LEU A 36 7.19 -8.35 -3.06
C LEU A 36 8.20 -7.23 -2.80
N GLU A 37 9.48 -7.46 -3.08
CA GLU A 37 10.54 -6.47 -2.82
C GLU A 37 10.34 -5.26 -3.74
N THR A 38 10.15 -5.52 -5.04
CA THR A 38 9.85 -4.49 -6.02
C THR A 38 8.55 -3.75 -5.66
N LEU A 39 7.50 -4.46 -5.25
CA LEU A 39 6.22 -3.87 -4.85
C LEU A 39 6.40 -2.88 -3.69
N PHE A 40 7.12 -3.28 -2.63
CA PHE A 40 7.34 -2.40 -1.48
C PHE A 40 8.20 -1.19 -1.84
N GLN A 41 9.27 -1.39 -2.61
CA GLN A 41 10.14 -0.31 -3.06
C GLN A 41 9.37 0.71 -3.92
N ARG A 42 8.60 0.23 -4.92
CA ARG A 42 7.76 1.08 -5.76
C ARG A 42 6.65 1.77 -4.97
N SER A 43 6.09 1.11 -3.96
CA SER A 43 5.11 1.71 -3.06
C SER A 43 5.68 2.92 -2.33
N ILE A 44 6.90 2.80 -1.77
CA ILE A 44 7.58 3.89 -1.08
C ILE A 44 7.84 5.06 -2.04
N GLU A 45 8.38 4.77 -3.22
CA GLU A 45 8.62 5.79 -4.27
C GLU A 45 7.32 6.49 -4.66
N HIS A 46 6.23 5.75 -4.83
CA HIS A 46 4.93 6.31 -5.20
C HIS A 46 4.37 7.22 -4.09
N ILE A 47 4.49 6.82 -2.82
CA ILE A 47 4.08 7.65 -1.68
C ILE A 47 4.87 8.97 -1.65
N ILE A 48 6.19 8.93 -1.88
CA ILE A 48 7.03 10.13 -1.91
C ILE A 48 6.56 11.08 -3.03
N LYS A 49 6.32 10.55 -4.24
CA LYS A 49 5.80 11.32 -5.38
C LYS A 49 4.45 11.95 -5.06
N LEU A 50 3.51 11.19 -4.50
CA LEU A 50 2.19 11.71 -4.12
C LEU A 50 2.30 12.81 -3.07
N LYS A 51 3.16 12.67 -2.05
CA LYS A 51 3.39 13.72 -1.04
C LYS A 51 3.94 15.00 -1.67
N SER A 52 4.86 14.88 -2.62
CA SER A 52 5.39 16.02 -3.37
C SER A 52 4.29 16.71 -4.19
N LEU A 53 3.46 15.95 -4.92
CA LEU A 53 2.34 16.50 -5.68
C LEU A 53 1.32 17.21 -4.78
N VAL A 54 0.96 16.62 -3.64
CA VAL A 54 0.06 17.25 -2.67
C VAL A 54 0.65 18.54 -2.10
N TYR A 55 1.96 18.58 -1.86
CA TYR A 55 2.64 19.79 -1.40
C TYR A 55 2.56 20.90 -2.46
N VAL A 56 2.85 20.59 -3.72
CA VAL A 56 2.75 21.55 -4.84
C VAL A 56 1.31 22.04 -4.99
N LEU A 57 0.33 21.14 -5.01
CA LEU A 57 -1.09 21.50 -5.12
C LEU A 57 -1.53 22.42 -3.98
N ARG A 58 -1.10 22.13 -2.74
CA ARG A 58 -1.36 22.99 -1.59
C ARG A 58 -0.71 24.36 -1.74
N SER A 59 0.52 24.43 -2.23
CA SER A 59 1.19 25.71 -2.49
C SER A 59 0.43 26.53 -3.53
N LEU A 60 -0.02 25.89 -4.61
CA LEU A 60 -0.81 26.55 -5.64
C LEU A 60 -2.15 27.04 -5.06
N ALA A 61 -2.89 26.20 -4.35
CA ALA A 61 -4.15 26.60 -3.71
C ALA A 61 -3.97 27.83 -2.81
N ASN A 62 -2.91 27.87 -1.99
CA ASN A 62 -2.57 29.01 -1.16
C ASN A 62 -2.25 30.27 -1.97
N SER A 63 -1.57 30.14 -3.12
CA SER A 63 -1.25 31.27 -4.00
C SER A 63 -2.45 31.81 -4.77
N TYR A 64 -3.39 30.94 -5.15
CA TYR A 64 -4.60 31.30 -5.91
C TYR A 64 -5.84 31.55 -5.04
N GLY A 65 -5.75 31.36 -3.71
CA GLY A 65 -6.81 31.67 -2.76
C GLY A 65 -8.02 30.72 -2.80
N VAL A 66 -7.82 29.46 -3.23
CA VAL A 66 -8.84 28.40 -3.26
C VAL A 66 -8.79 27.57 -1.97
#